data_AF-A0A6A1TKR5-F1
#
_entry.id   AF-A0A6A1TKR5-F1
#
_cell.length_a   1.000
_cell.length_b   1.000
_cell.length_c   1.000
_cell.angle_alpha   90.00
_cell.angle_beta   90.00
_cell.angle_gamma   90.00
#
_symmetry.space_group_name_H-M   'P 1'
#
loop_
_entity.id
_entity.type
_entity.pdbx_description
1 polymer ?
#
loop_
_entity_poly.entity_id
_entity_poly.type
_entity_poly.pdbx_seq_one_letter_code
_entity_poly.pdbx_strand_id
1 'polypeptide(L)'
;MYDREARFKMEDTMNAARIEYTENGVMNMAQRRCDVIRISMSGAVLGILTQYNLPKQFYLDIPDARISKVGCLLMRTNANNTIEVRFLSLLTKKELDRIFIFSTHPNHRDRTMDIRSW
;
A
#
# COMPACT_ATOMS: atom_id res chain seq x y z
N MET A 1 -28.20 -2.05 4.32
CA MET A 1 -27.55 -2.01 3.00
C MET A 1 -26.09 -2.37 3.22
N TYR A 2 -25.71 -3.63 3.02
CA TYR A 2 -24.29 -4.03 3.15
C TYR A 2 -23.67 -3.97 1.77
N ASP A 3 -22.81 -2.98 1.57
CA ASP A 3 -21.90 -2.96 0.44
C ASP A 3 -21.06 -4.25 0.51
N ARG A 4 -21.34 -5.20 -0.38
CA ARG A 4 -20.50 -6.39 -0.56
C ARG A 4 -19.25 -5.89 -1.27
N GLU A 5 -18.34 -5.27 -0.52
CA GLU A 5 -17.03 -4.88 -1.05
C GLU A 5 -16.42 -6.10 -1.74
N ALA A 6 -16.07 -5.94 -3.01
CA ALA A 6 -15.38 -6.97 -3.76
C ALA A 6 -14.10 -7.33 -3.00
N ARG A 7 -14.06 -8.52 -2.42
CA ARG A 7 -12.87 -9.03 -1.73
C ARG A 7 -11.88 -9.48 -2.78
N PHE A 8 -10.99 -8.58 -3.16
CA PHE A 8 -9.84 -8.92 -3.98
C PHE A 8 -8.89 -9.80 -3.17
N LYS A 9 -8.36 -10.85 -3.80
CA LYS A 9 -7.39 -11.73 -3.15
C LYS A 9 -6.13 -10.92 -2.81
N MET A 10 -5.75 -10.93 -1.54
CA MET A 10 -4.48 -10.38 -1.09
C MET A 10 -3.34 -11.32 -1.49
N GLU A 11 -2.28 -10.75 -2.04
CA GLU A 11 -1.04 -11.45 -2.35
C GLU A 11 0.10 -10.91 -1.47
N ASP A 12 0.94 -11.82 -0.97
CA ASP A 12 2.10 -11.49 -0.16
C ASP A 12 3.14 -10.74 -0.98
N THR A 13 3.71 -9.68 -0.41
CA THR A 13 4.74 -8.88 -1.05
C THR A 13 5.73 -8.35 -0.01
N MET A 14 6.86 -7.82 -0.47
CA MET A 14 7.92 -7.25 0.36
C MET A 14 8.44 -5.97 -0.29
N ASN A 15 7.53 -5.01 -0.53
CA ASN A 15 7.90 -3.70 -1.06
C ASN A 15 8.13 -2.73 0.08
N ALA A 16 9.20 -1.95 0.00
CA ALA A 16 9.36 -0.77 0.84
C ALA A 16 8.35 0.29 0.39
N ALA A 17 7.71 0.94 1.35
CA ALA A 17 6.72 1.97 1.12
C ALA A 17 6.82 3.11 2.13
N ARG A 18 6.06 4.17 1.88
CA ARG A 18 6.00 5.35 2.73
C ARG A 18 4.56 5.76 2.94
N ILE A 19 4.23 6.05 4.19
CA ILE A 19 2.98 6.67 4.59
C ILE A 19 3.21 8.17 4.63
N GLU A 20 2.43 8.91 3.85
CA GLU A 20 2.46 10.36 3.78
C GLU A 20 1.15 10.96 4.24
N TYR A 21 1.22 11.92 5.16
CA TYR A 21 0.06 12.62 5.69
C TYR A 21 0.42 14.02 6.16
N THR A 22 -0.59 14.88 6.26
CA THR A 22 -0.43 16.21 6.86
C THR A 22 -0.66 16.13 8.36
N GLU A 23 0.22 16.72 9.15
CA GLU A 23 0.02 16.86 10.59
C GLU A 23 -0.87 18.08 10.87
N ASN A 24 -1.97 17.88 11.62
CA ASN A 24 -2.86 18.92 12.12
C ASN A 24 -3.45 19.89 11.06
N GLY A 25 -3.58 19.45 9.80
CA GLY A 25 -4.16 20.26 8.72
C GLY A 25 -3.29 21.44 8.25
N VAL A 26 -2.03 21.49 8.68
CA VAL A 26 -1.06 22.54 8.31
C VAL A 26 0.01 21.96 7.39
N MET A 27 0.68 22.83 6.62
CA MET A 27 1.64 22.59 5.52
C MET A 27 2.82 21.62 5.78
N ASN A 28 2.94 21.02 6.97
CA ASN A 28 4.01 20.08 7.27
C ASN A 28 3.57 18.65 6.89
N MET A 29 4.09 18.19 5.74
CA MET A 29 3.94 16.81 5.28
C MET A 29 4.88 15.91 6.07
N ALA A 30 4.30 15.02 6.88
CA ALA A 30 5.03 13.96 7.54
C ALA A 30 5.11 12.75 6.61
N GLN A 31 6.30 12.15 6.53
CA GLN A 31 6.54 10.92 5.78
C GLN A 31 7.17 9.88 6.70
N ARG A 32 6.59 8.67 6.73
CA ARG A 32 7.07 7.55 7.56
C ARG A 32 7.31 6.32 6.70
N ARG A 33 8.39 5.61 6.96
CA ARG A 33 8.70 4.35 6.26
C ARG A 33 7.83 3.22 6.80
N CYS A 34 7.39 2.34 5.91
CA CYS A 34 6.63 1.14 6.21
C CYS A 34 6.94 0.08 5.15
N ASP A 35 6.55 -1.17 5.42
CA ASP A 35 6.68 -2.26 4.46
C ASP A 35 5.30 -2.76 4.05
N VAL A 36 5.10 -2.99 2.75
CA VAL A 36 3.88 -3.63 2.25
C VAL A 36 4.05 -5.12 2.41
N ILE A 37 3.27 -5.74 3.32
CA ILE A 37 3.32 -7.17 3.61
C ILE A 37 2.39 -7.92 2.65
N ARG A 38 1.19 -7.38 2.43
CA ARG A 38 0.19 -7.94 1.52
C ARG A 38 -0.52 -6.83 0.78
N ILE A 39 -0.88 -7.06 -0.47
CA ILE A 39 -1.61 -6.08 -1.28
C ILE A 39 -2.61 -6.75 -2.21
N SER A 40 -3.69 -6.04 -2.50
CA SER A 40 -4.68 -6.38 -3.51
C SER A 40 -5.10 -5.12 -4.27
N MET A 41 -6.08 -5.22 -5.18
CA MET A 41 -6.58 -4.05 -5.91
C MET A 41 -7.27 -3.01 -5.01
N SER A 42 -7.84 -3.41 -3.85
CA SER A 42 -8.65 -2.53 -3.00
C SER A 42 -8.04 -2.22 -1.64
N GLY A 43 -6.89 -2.77 -1.29
CA GLY A 43 -6.28 -2.52 0.01
C GLY A 43 -4.96 -3.24 0.20
N ALA A 44 -4.35 -3.00 1.37
CA ALA A 44 -3.08 -3.59 1.76
C ALA A 44 -2.99 -3.83 3.26
N VAL A 45 -2.04 -4.69 3.63
CA VAL A 45 -1.55 -4.83 5.00
C VAL A 45 -0.14 -4.28 5.04
N LEU A 46 0.06 -3.27 5.88
CA LEU A 46 1.34 -2.58 6.03
C LEU A 46 1.97 -2.94 7.38
N GLY A 47 3.27 -3.20 7.39
CA GLY A 47 4.09 -3.27 8.60
C GLY A 47 4.66 -1.89 8.92
N ILE A 48 4.49 -1.45 10.17
CA ILE A 48 5.06 -0.20 10.67
C ILE A 48 6.15 -0.51 11.70
N LEU A 49 7.25 0.23 11.67
CA LEU A 49 8.38 0.00 12.59
C LEU A 49 8.06 0.42 14.03
N THR A 50 7.24 1.45 14.19
CA THR A 50 6.88 2.03 15.49
C THR A 50 5.39 2.28 15.54
N GLN A 51 4.75 2.05 16.69
CA GLN A 51 3.35 2.42 16.89
C GLN A 51 3.23 3.93 17.10
N TYR A 52 2.42 4.60 16.30
CA TYR A 52 2.09 6.02 16.43
C TYR A 52 0.63 6.25 16.03
N ASN A 53 0.11 7.42 16.38
CA ASN A 53 -1.23 7.85 15.97
C ASN A 53 -1.25 8.17 14.47
N LEU A 54 -1.47 7.13 13.66
CA LEU A 54 -1.75 7.27 12.24
C LEU A 54 -3.09 8.01 12.04
N PRO A 55 -3.15 8.97 11.11
CA PRO A 55 -4.43 9.57 10.74
C PRO A 55 -5.33 8.53 10.07
N LYS A 56 -6.64 8.78 10.10
CA LYS A 56 -7.62 7.90 9.44
C LYS A 56 -7.40 7.82 7.93
N GLN A 57 -6.94 8.89 7.29
CA GLN A 57 -6.67 8.95 5.86
C GLN A 57 -5.25 9.46 5.61
N PHE A 58 -4.58 8.84 4.65
CA PHE A 58 -3.22 9.18 4.26
C PHE A 58 -2.94 8.68 2.84
N TYR A 59 -1.79 9.06 2.28
CA TYR A 59 -1.30 8.53 1.02
C TYR A 59 -0.24 7.45 1.26
N LEU A 60 -0.31 6.38 0.48
CA LEU A 60 0.70 5.32 0.41
C LEU A 60 1.54 5.54 -0.85
N ASP A 61 2.84 5.74 -0.67
CA ASP A 61 3.83 5.84 -1.74
C ASP A 61 4.66 4.55 -1.79
N ILE A 62 4.75 3.93 -2.97
CA ILE A 62 5.56 2.73 -3.23
C ILE A 62 6.61 3.13 -4.28
N PRO A 63 7.74 3.71 -3.86
CA PRO A 63 8.66 4.40 -4.78
C PRO A 63 9.26 3.47 -5.83
N ASP A 64 9.57 2.22 -5.46
CA ASP A 64 10.20 1.26 -6.37
C ASP A 64 9.28 0.85 -7.51
N ALA A 65 7.96 0.78 -7.24
CA ALA A 65 6.96 0.42 -8.23
C ALA A 65 6.64 1.54 -9.24
N ARG A 66 7.10 2.77 -8.97
CA ARG A 66 6.84 3.97 -9.79
C ARG A 66 5.36 4.14 -10.17
N ILE A 67 4.49 3.90 -9.20
CA ILE A 67 3.04 4.15 -9.31
C ILE A 67 2.70 5.50 -8.66
N SER A 68 1.54 6.05 -9.01
CA SER A 68 1.01 7.21 -8.31
C SER A 68 0.72 6.88 -6.85
N LYS A 69 0.82 7.88 -5.97
CA LYS A 69 0.48 7.75 -4.56
C LYS A 69 -0.97 7.29 -4.41
N VAL A 70 -1.20 6.31 -3.55
CA VAL A 70 -2.51 5.67 -3.36
C VAL A 70 -3.17 6.24 -2.13
N GLY A 71 -4.34 6.86 -2.29
CA GLY A 71 -5.14 7.30 -1.14
C GLY A 71 -5.62 6.09 -0.32
N CYS A 72 -5.41 6.11 0.98
CA CYS A 72 -5.69 5.01 1.90
C CYS A 72 -6.56 5.47 3.06
N LEU A 73 -7.48 4.59 3.49
CA LEU A 73 -8.25 4.69 4.72
C LEU A 73 -7.78 3.60 5.69
N LEU A 74 -7.40 3.99 6.90
CA LEU A 74 -7.04 3.08 7.98
C LEU A 74 -8.29 2.32 8.46
N MET A 75 -8.27 0.99 8.34
CA MET A 75 -9.38 0.12 8.75
C MET A 75 -9.15 -0.47 10.13
N ARG A 76 -7.92 -0.93 10.40
CA ARG A 76 -7.54 -1.59 11.65
C ARG A 76 -6.06 -1.40 11.95
N THR A 77 -5.75 -1.22 13.23
CA THR A 77 -4.39 -1.31 13.77
C THR A 77 -4.30 -2.57 14.61
N ASN A 78 -3.36 -3.46 14.29
CA ASN A 78 -3.13 -4.71 14.99
C ASN A 78 -2.00 -4.55 16.02
N ALA A 79 -2.01 -5.37 17.07
CA ALA A 79 -1.00 -5.32 18.13
C ALA A 79 0.42 -5.75 17.68
N ASN A 80 0.55 -6.38 16.51
CA ASN A 80 1.81 -6.85 15.94
C ASN A 80 2.48 -5.80 15.02
N ASN A 81 2.21 -4.51 15.24
CA ASN A 81 2.69 -3.42 14.40
C ASN A 81 2.32 -3.54 12.92
N THR A 82 1.17 -4.16 12.63
CA THR A 82 0.58 -4.15 11.29
C THR A 82 -0.68 -3.33 11.27
N ILE A 83 -0.96 -2.72 10.12
CA ILE A 83 -2.19 -1.98 9.86
C ILE A 83 -2.86 -2.52 8.61
N GLU A 84 -4.18 -2.58 8.64
CA GLU A 84 -5.00 -2.91 7.49
C GLU A 84 -5.56 -1.62 6.92
N VAL A 85 -5.36 -1.41 5.62
CA VAL A 85 -5.77 -0.21 4.91
C VAL A 85 -6.63 -0.57 3.71
N ARG A 86 -7.62 0.27 3.44
CA ARG A 86 -8.45 0.20 2.23
C ARG A 86 -8.06 1.35 1.31
N PHE A 87 -7.92 1.09 0.02
CA PHE A 87 -7.65 2.12 -0.97
C PHE A 87 -8.91 2.91 -1.28
N LEU A 88 -8.78 4.23 -1.41
CA LEU A 88 -9.86 5.13 -1.81
C LEU A 88 -10.22 4.96 -3.29
N SER A 89 -9.26 4.51 -4.09
CA SER A 89 -9.41 4.14 -5.50
C SER A 89 -8.81 2.76 -5.73
N LEU A 90 -9.47 1.93 -6.56
CA LEU A 90 -8.91 0.64 -6.93
C LEU A 90 -7.62 0.82 -7.73
N LEU A 91 -6.61 0.00 -7.42
CA LEU A 91 -5.45 -0.13 -8.27
C LEU A 91 -5.82 -0.82 -9.57
N THR A 92 -5.26 -0.33 -10.66
CA THR A 92 -5.31 -1.04 -11.94
C THR A 92 -4.45 -2.29 -11.87
N LYS A 93 -4.77 -3.27 -12.73
CA LYS A 93 -3.94 -4.49 -12.87
C LYS A 93 -2.48 -4.14 -13.20
N LYS A 94 -2.26 -3.13 -14.05
CA LYS A 94 -0.92 -2.65 -14.43
C LYS A 94 -0.12 -2.12 -13.24
N GLU A 95 -0.74 -1.33 -12.37
CA GLU A 95 -0.08 -0.84 -11.15
C GLU A 95 0.24 -1.97 -10.19
N LEU A 96 -0.72 -2.88 -9.99
CA LEU A 96 -0.53 -4.04 -9.12
C LEU A 96 0.60 -4.94 -9.62
N ASP A 97 0.66 -5.21 -10.93
CA ASP A 97 1.73 -5.99 -11.55
C ASP A 97 3.10 -5.31 -11.36
N ARG A 98 3.19 -3.98 -11.48
CA ARG A 98 4.43 -3.22 -11.19
C ARG A 98 4.88 -3.43 -9.75
N ILE A 99 3.97 -3.35 -8.78
CA ILE A 99 4.30 -3.57 -7.37
C ILE A 99 4.92 -4.96 -7.18
N PHE A 100 4.35 -5.98 -7.81
CA PHE A 100 4.88 -7.34 -7.72
C PHE A 100 6.23 -7.50 -8.42
N ILE A 101 6.42 -6.93 -9.61
CA ILE A 101 7.70 -6.99 -10.35
C ILE A 101 8.84 -6.36 -9.53
N PHE A 102 8.59 -5.24 -8.86
CA PHE A 102 9.58 -4.55 -8.02
C PHE A 102 9.62 -5.03 -6.56
N SER A 103 8.92 -6.13 -6.26
CA SER A 103 8.92 -6.75 -4.94
C SER A 103 10.14 -7.63 -4.74
N THR A 104 10.69 -7.64 -3.52
CA THR A 104 11.79 -8.54 -3.15
C THR A 104 11.30 -9.93 -2.73
N HIS A 105 9.99 -10.19 -2.78
CA HIS A 105 9.39 -11.45 -2.35
C HIS A 105 9.81 -12.62 -3.26
N PRO A 106 10.14 -13.81 -2.72
CA PRO A 106 10.61 -14.96 -3.52
C PRO A 106 9.67 -15.37 -4.66
N ASN A 107 8.35 -15.29 -4.44
CA ASN A 107 7.34 -15.65 -5.43
C ASN A 107 7.24 -14.68 -6.61
N HIS A 108 7.94 -13.53 -6.56
CA HIS A 108 7.87 -12.51 -7.60
C HIS A 108 9.14 -12.40 -8.45
N ARG A 109 10.18 -13.18 -8.15
CA ARG A 109 11.50 -13.08 -8.81
C ARG A 109 11.45 -13.23 -10.33
N ASP A 110 10.54 -14.07 -10.84
CA ASP A 110 10.42 -14.36 -12.26
C ASP A 110 9.38 -13.47 -12.96
N ARG A 111 8.77 -12.50 -12.26
CA ARG A 111 7.79 -11.59 -12.86
C ARG A 111 8.52 -10.54 -13.69
N THR A 112 8.30 -10.59 -15.00
CA THR A 112 8.85 -9.62 -15.95
C THR A 112 7.79 -8.65 -16.43
N MET A 113 8.18 -7.38 -16.64
CA MET A 113 7.31 -6.39 -17.26
C MET A 113 7.46 -6.41 -18.79
N ASP A 114 6.36 -6.26 -19.53
CA ASP A 114 6.44 -5.92 -20.95
C ASP A 114 6.87 -4.45 -21.11
N ILE A 115 8.10 -4.25 -21.62
CA ILE A 115 8.74 -2.93 -21.78
C ILE A 115 7.93 -2.02 -22.73
N ARG A 116 7.11 -2.57 -23.63
CA ARG A 116 6.25 -1.77 -24.53
C ARG A 116 5.08 -1.09 -23.83
N SER A 117 4.78 -1.52 -22.62
CA SER A 117 3.70 -0.97 -21.80
C SER A 117 4.18 0.09 -20.81
N TRP A 118 5.40 0.62 -20.97
CA TRP A 118 5.98 1.63 -20.09
C TRP A 118 5.15 2.93 -20.09
#